data_AF-A0A939IMV2-F1
#
_entry.id   AF-A0A939IMV2-F1
#
_cell.length_a   1.000
_cell.length_b   1.000
_cell.length_c   1.000
_cell.angle_alpha   90.00
_cell.angle_beta   90.00
_cell.angle_gamma   90.00
#
_symmetry.space_group_name_H-M   'P 1'
#
loop_
_entity.id
_entity.type
_entity.pdbx_description
1 polymer ?
#
loop_
_entity_poly.entity_id
_entity_poly.type
_entity_poly.pdbx_seq_one_letter_code
_entity_poly.pdbx_strand_id
1 'polypeptide(L)'
;MPQHLFVLDDEGNTSLQKQIQQKLIDAILSGYFSLGSKMPSSRKLAEQLGVSRNTVVSAYEQLIDEGYLVSRERSGIFVNDQLFEDHALAAAVPQQSDDQLNWQAILHPIKVEKSPPPYPDNWQDYPYPFIDGQYDQSLFPLNQWRECSRLSLNVDEIQGWARDSGARDDALLVQEIRTKVLPRRGIFAQPDEILITLGSQHALYLLSKLLLSHTRLLTMEEPGYQGMRQLAQLNYCPIQYASLESDGVDLAQISPQTDVLYVTPSHQVPTAVTMGRDKRDALIRRANEEDFVIIEDDYESEANFLCNPHPALKSLDTQGRVVYVSSFSKVLAPGLRLGFMVGPAALVKQARHLRALSLRHPPANNQRIMALFLSLGYYDMTMRRIHQELNQRWAELREALNHYLGPYIVTSETMGGSTCWIEGPPGLNSQRFAAEAAKVGILVEPVHRFYGGRDKPEHYFRLGVRSIPTAKIRPGVQRLAQLIAEFRQQKDRNWGRRLTGQALLEFVSNCQFIGRTVFGDPYRIRLKADGSMQGWEGHQDEKQDTGTWWLKEDIWYRQWQRWSYGELLGFEIHINDNRIHWVRDGELVDAAFFTIPE
;
A
#
# COMPACT_ATOMS: atom_id res chain seq x y z
N MET A 1 33.28 -42.32 -1.43
CA MET A 1 31.87 -41.87 -1.55
C MET A 1 31.58 -41.01 -0.33
N PRO A 2 31.40 -39.69 -0.49
CA PRO A 2 31.26 -38.75 0.62
C PRO A 2 30.03 -39.07 1.48
N GLN A 3 30.16 -38.87 2.79
CA GLN A 3 29.23 -39.37 3.79
C GLN A 3 27.98 -38.50 4.04
N HIS A 4 27.85 -37.34 3.41
CA HIS A 4 26.65 -36.50 3.47
C HIS A 4 26.46 -35.80 2.11
N LEU A 5 25.39 -36.17 1.39
CA LEU A 5 25.17 -35.72 0.01
C LEU A 5 24.32 -34.44 -0.07
N PHE A 6 23.29 -34.32 0.77
CA PHE A 6 22.44 -33.12 0.91
C PHE A 6 21.55 -33.28 2.17
N VAL A 7 21.05 -32.18 2.70
CA VAL A 7 20.12 -32.13 3.85
C VAL A 7 18.69 -32.04 3.30
N LEU A 8 17.75 -32.75 3.94
CA LEU A 8 16.31 -32.68 3.64
C LEU A 8 15.64 -31.70 4.61
N ASP A 9 14.66 -30.95 4.13
CA ASP A 9 13.93 -29.96 4.91
C ASP A 9 12.64 -30.58 5.48
N ASP A 10 12.54 -30.66 6.82
CA ASP A 10 11.39 -31.27 7.52
C ASP A 10 10.16 -30.35 7.61
N GLU A 11 10.31 -29.04 7.36
CA GLU A 11 9.24 -28.03 7.53
C GLU A 11 8.56 -27.56 6.22
N GLY A 12 8.84 -28.22 5.10
CA GLY A 12 8.36 -27.81 3.77
C GLY A 12 7.02 -28.43 3.33
N ASN A 13 6.26 -27.70 2.49
CA ASN A 13 5.01 -28.15 1.83
C ASN A 13 5.24 -29.21 0.73
N THR A 14 6.42 -29.85 0.70
CA THR A 14 6.91 -30.73 -0.37
C THR A 14 7.28 -32.09 0.21
N SER A 15 6.80 -33.18 -0.39
CA SER A 15 7.08 -34.54 0.09
C SER A 15 8.57 -34.88 0.05
N LEU A 16 9.05 -35.66 1.03
CA LEU A 16 10.46 -36.10 1.11
C LEU A 16 10.94 -36.79 -0.18
N GLN A 17 10.06 -37.51 -0.87
CA GLN A 17 10.37 -38.13 -2.17
C GLN A 17 10.77 -37.07 -3.21
N LYS A 18 9.98 -36.00 -3.34
CA LYS A 18 10.23 -34.92 -4.30
C LYS A 18 11.47 -34.11 -3.94
N GLN A 19 11.76 -33.95 -2.65
CA GLN A 19 12.99 -33.32 -2.19
C GLN A 19 14.23 -34.16 -2.57
N ILE A 20 14.19 -35.48 -2.30
CA ILE A 20 15.28 -36.40 -2.68
C ILE A 20 15.50 -36.40 -4.19
N GLN A 21 14.42 -36.42 -4.97
CA GLN A 21 14.48 -36.36 -6.43
C GLN A 21 15.19 -35.07 -6.90
N GLN A 22 14.72 -33.90 -6.45
CA GLN A 22 15.27 -32.61 -6.87
C GLN A 22 16.77 -32.50 -6.51
N LYS A 23 17.14 -32.86 -5.27
CA LYS A 23 18.54 -32.80 -4.83
C LYS A 23 19.45 -33.75 -5.59
N LEU A 24 18.96 -34.95 -5.97
CA LEU A 24 19.71 -35.88 -6.80
C LEU A 24 19.88 -35.37 -8.24
N ILE A 25 18.85 -34.75 -8.81
CA ILE A 25 18.92 -34.11 -10.14
C ILE A 25 19.96 -32.98 -10.10
N ASP A 26 19.87 -32.09 -9.12
CA ASP A 26 20.81 -30.98 -8.96
C ASP A 26 22.26 -31.49 -8.81
N ALA A 27 22.47 -32.57 -8.04
CA ALA A 27 23.79 -33.19 -7.85
C ALA A 27 24.32 -33.86 -9.13
N ILE A 28 23.45 -34.46 -9.95
CA ILE A 28 23.84 -35.04 -11.25
C ILE A 28 24.18 -33.92 -12.25
N LEU A 29 23.34 -32.88 -12.34
CA LEU A 29 23.52 -31.75 -13.26
C LEU A 29 24.74 -30.88 -12.91
N SER A 30 25.04 -30.71 -11.61
CA SER A 30 26.24 -30.01 -11.14
C SER A 30 27.53 -30.83 -11.26
N GLY A 31 27.44 -32.08 -11.73
CA GLY A 31 28.60 -32.95 -11.95
C GLY A 31 29.14 -33.62 -10.68
N TYR A 32 28.43 -33.53 -9.55
CA TYR A 32 28.82 -34.20 -8.30
C TYR A 32 28.80 -35.72 -8.42
N PHE A 33 27.82 -36.25 -9.15
CA PHE A 33 27.85 -37.63 -9.64
C PHE A 33 28.24 -37.62 -11.12
N SER A 34 29.42 -38.17 -11.42
CA SER A 34 29.87 -38.31 -12.80
C SER A 34 28.96 -39.24 -13.59
N LEU A 35 28.86 -39.01 -14.89
CA LEU A 35 28.15 -39.90 -15.80
C LEU A 35 28.69 -41.32 -15.74
N GLY A 36 27.78 -42.31 -15.81
CA GLY A 36 28.12 -43.72 -15.66
C GLY A 36 28.58 -44.11 -14.25
N SER A 37 28.64 -43.17 -13.28
CA SER A 37 29.03 -43.49 -11.91
C SER A 37 27.92 -44.24 -11.19
N LYS A 38 28.33 -45.14 -10.29
CA LYS A 38 27.41 -45.97 -9.51
C LYS A 38 26.81 -45.15 -8.37
N MET A 39 25.48 -45.10 -8.31
CA MET A 39 24.76 -44.49 -7.21
C MET A 39 24.87 -45.32 -5.93
N PRO A 40 24.74 -44.71 -4.74
CA PRO A 40 24.56 -45.44 -3.49
C PRO A 40 23.39 -46.45 -3.60
N SER A 41 23.44 -47.54 -2.84
CA SER A 41 22.29 -48.44 -2.78
C SER A 41 21.13 -47.76 -2.06
N SER A 42 19.88 -48.13 -2.38
CA SER A 42 18.71 -47.53 -1.72
C SER A 42 18.73 -47.69 -0.19
N ARG A 43 19.34 -48.76 0.33
CA ARG A 43 19.58 -48.94 1.78
C ARG A 43 20.59 -47.93 2.32
N LYS A 44 21.72 -47.75 1.63
CA LYS A 44 22.78 -46.85 2.06
C LYS A 44 22.34 -45.39 2.02
N LEU A 45 21.62 -44.98 0.96
CA LEU A 45 21.13 -43.62 0.87
C LEU A 45 20.03 -43.33 1.90
N ALA A 46 19.15 -44.31 2.17
CA ALA A 46 18.12 -44.18 3.21
C ALA A 46 18.74 -44.00 4.61
N GLU A 47 19.79 -44.77 4.92
CA GLU A 47 20.54 -44.65 6.18
C GLU A 47 21.24 -43.29 6.30
N GLN A 48 21.85 -42.80 5.22
CA GLN A 48 22.52 -41.49 5.21
C GLN A 48 21.57 -40.31 5.37
N LEU A 49 20.36 -40.41 4.84
CA LEU A 49 19.35 -39.34 4.87
C LEU A 49 18.40 -39.46 6.07
N GLY A 50 18.45 -40.54 6.85
CA GLY A 50 17.53 -40.77 7.96
C GLY A 50 16.07 -41.02 7.54
N VAL A 51 15.83 -41.52 6.32
CA VAL A 51 14.49 -41.70 5.75
C VAL A 51 14.13 -43.17 5.52
N SER A 52 12.86 -43.45 5.24
CA SER A 52 12.42 -44.80 4.89
C SER A 52 13.05 -45.26 3.56
N ARG A 53 13.42 -46.55 3.48
CA ARG A 53 13.96 -47.15 2.25
C ARG A 53 13.00 -47.00 1.07
N ASN A 54 11.68 -47.11 1.30
CA ASN A 54 10.68 -47.01 0.26
C ASN A 54 10.68 -45.61 -0.40
N THR A 55 10.89 -44.55 0.38
CA THR A 55 11.00 -43.18 -0.14
C THR A 55 12.15 -43.02 -1.12
N VAL A 56 13.31 -43.63 -0.82
CA VAL A 56 14.48 -43.62 -1.72
C VAL A 56 14.24 -44.50 -2.95
N VAL A 57 13.59 -45.66 -2.78
CA VAL A 57 13.26 -46.54 -3.91
C VAL A 57 12.35 -45.81 -4.91
N SER A 58 11.27 -45.17 -4.44
CA SER A 58 10.36 -44.42 -5.32
C SER A 58 11.04 -43.23 -5.99
N ALA A 59 11.96 -42.54 -5.31
CA ALA A 59 12.75 -41.48 -5.94
C ALA A 59 13.68 -42.03 -7.03
N TYR A 60 14.32 -43.19 -6.82
CA TYR A 60 15.16 -43.83 -7.83
C TYR A 60 14.35 -44.38 -9.00
N GLU A 61 13.20 -45.00 -8.77
CA GLU A 61 12.30 -45.48 -9.83
C GLU A 61 11.91 -44.32 -10.75
N GLN A 62 11.49 -43.19 -10.17
CA GLN A 62 11.11 -42.02 -10.95
C GLN A 62 12.29 -41.40 -11.72
N LEU A 63 13.48 -41.35 -11.14
CA LEU A 63 14.69 -40.89 -11.84
C LEU A 63 15.14 -41.85 -12.95
N ILE A 64 14.80 -43.14 -12.86
CA ILE A 64 15.00 -44.11 -13.94
C ILE A 64 13.98 -43.85 -15.05
N ASP A 65 12.71 -43.64 -14.70
CA ASP A 65 11.64 -43.33 -15.66
C ASP A 65 11.89 -42.03 -16.42
N GLU A 66 12.43 -41.01 -15.74
CA GLU A 66 12.82 -39.71 -16.31
C GLU A 66 14.17 -39.75 -17.04
N GLY A 67 14.87 -40.89 -17.02
CA GLY A 67 16.12 -41.10 -17.77
C GLY A 67 17.38 -40.54 -17.12
N TYR A 68 17.34 -40.06 -15.88
CA TYR A 68 18.52 -39.60 -15.14
C TYR A 68 19.39 -40.75 -14.63
N LEU A 69 18.78 -41.90 -14.32
CA LEU A 69 19.45 -43.07 -13.82
C LEU A 69 19.15 -44.29 -14.70
N VAL A 70 20.06 -45.27 -14.72
CA VAL A 70 19.86 -46.56 -15.39
C VAL A 70 20.08 -47.68 -14.38
N SER A 71 19.12 -48.60 -14.31
CA SER A 71 19.27 -49.84 -13.56
C SER A 71 19.99 -50.89 -14.40
N ARG A 72 21.13 -51.39 -13.91
CA ARG A 72 21.87 -52.50 -14.55
C ARG A 72 21.72 -53.75 -13.70
N GLU A 73 21.22 -54.82 -14.32
CA GLU A 73 20.91 -56.08 -13.62
C GLU A 73 22.14 -56.59 -12.84
N ARG A 74 21.94 -56.94 -11.56
CA ARG A 74 22.96 -57.42 -10.61
C ARG A 74 24.15 -56.48 -10.38
N SER A 75 24.13 -55.27 -10.94
CA SER A 75 25.24 -54.33 -10.92
C SER A 75 24.93 -53.07 -10.11
N GLY A 76 23.66 -52.67 -10.03
CA GLY A 76 23.18 -51.52 -9.25
C GLY A 76 22.56 -50.43 -10.14
N ILE A 77 22.41 -49.25 -9.56
CA ILE A 77 21.85 -48.07 -10.26
C ILE A 77 23.02 -47.14 -10.59
N PHE A 78 23.04 -46.63 -11.82
CA PHE A 78 24.11 -45.79 -12.34
C PHE A 78 23.53 -44.50 -12.89
N VAL A 79 24.29 -43.41 -12.85
CA VAL A 79 23.94 -42.19 -13.59
C VAL A 79 23.96 -42.51 -15.08
N ASN A 80 22.88 -42.20 -15.78
CA ASN A 80 22.76 -42.49 -17.21
C ASN A 80 23.88 -41.78 -17.98
N ASP A 81 24.71 -42.53 -18.71
CA ASP A 81 25.84 -42.02 -19.48
C ASP A 81 25.41 -41.24 -20.73
N GLN A 82 24.17 -41.44 -21.20
CA GLN A 82 23.58 -40.73 -22.33
C GLN A 82 22.83 -39.45 -21.96
N LEU A 83 22.74 -39.11 -20.65
CA LEU A 83 22.09 -37.88 -20.17
C LEU A 83 22.56 -36.62 -20.88
N PHE A 84 23.84 -36.60 -21.27
CA PHE A 84 24.46 -35.46 -21.92
C PHE A 84 24.70 -35.68 -23.42
N GLU A 85 24.24 -36.72 -24.11
CA GLU A 85 24.26 -36.65 -25.59
C GLU A 85 23.20 -35.67 -26.11
N ASP A 86 22.04 -35.59 -25.43
CA ASP A 86 21.01 -34.58 -25.70
C ASP A 86 21.29 -33.23 -24.99
N HIS A 87 22.00 -33.23 -23.85
CA HIS A 87 22.36 -32.01 -23.12
C HIS A 87 23.78 -31.47 -23.39
N ALA A 88 24.73 -32.18 -24.01
CA ALA A 88 26.08 -31.67 -24.32
C ALA A 88 26.09 -30.75 -25.55
N LEU A 89 25.02 -30.74 -26.35
CA LEU A 89 24.73 -29.62 -27.25
C LEU A 89 24.33 -28.35 -26.47
N ALA A 90 23.95 -28.45 -25.20
CA ALA A 90 23.55 -27.34 -24.33
C ALA A 90 24.53 -27.03 -23.18
N ALA A 91 25.43 -27.96 -22.80
CA ALA A 91 26.32 -27.83 -21.65
C ALA A 91 27.75 -27.39 -21.99
N ALA A 92 28.06 -27.20 -23.28
CA ALA A 92 29.25 -26.49 -23.73
C ALA A 92 28.93 -25.03 -24.10
N VAL A 93 28.18 -24.32 -23.23
CA VAL A 93 28.19 -22.85 -23.25
C VAL A 93 29.46 -22.42 -22.51
N PRO A 94 30.46 -21.84 -23.18
CA PRO A 94 31.58 -21.23 -22.49
C PRO A 94 31.00 -20.17 -21.55
N GLN A 95 31.35 -20.18 -20.27
CA GLN A 95 31.23 -19.01 -19.41
C GLN A 95 32.24 -17.95 -19.88
N GLN A 96 31.95 -17.37 -21.03
CA GLN A 96 32.44 -16.09 -21.50
C GLN A 96 31.20 -15.33 -21.96
N SER A 97 30.52 -14.67 -21.04
CA SER A 97 29.68 -13.54 -21.44
C SER A 97 30.56 -12.29 -21.53
N ASP A 98 31.58 -12.34 -22.38
CA ASP A 98 31.92 -11.14 -23.15
C ASP A 98 30.89 -11.13 -24.27
N ASP A 99 29.68 -10.65 -23.98
CA ASP A 99 28.80 -10.23 -25.06
C ASP A 99 29.62 -9.26 -25.92
N GLN A 100 30.08 -9.71 -27.09
CA GLN A 100 30.83 -8.87 -28.03
C GLN A 100 30.01 -7.63 -28.42
N LEU A 101 28.68 -7.74 -28.28
CA LEU A 101 27.72 -6.70 -28.50
C LEU A 101 27.51 -5.89 -27.21
N ASN A 102 27.93 -4.63 -27.23
CA ASN A 102 27.62 -3.72 -26.13
C ASN A 102 26.13 -3.33 -26.15
N TRP A 103 25.30 -4.07 -25.42
CA TRP A 103 23.86 -3.77 -25.29
C TRP A 103 23.58 -2.36 -24.77
N GLN A 104 24.47 -1.75 -23.97
CA GLN A 104 24.28 -0.38 -23.51
C GLN A 104 24.34 0.64 -24.65
N ALA A 105 25.04 0.31 -25.74
CA ALA A 105 25.11 1.15 -26.94
C ALA A 105 23.90 0.97 -27.88
N ILE A 106 23.24 -0.19 -27.85
CA ILE A 106 22.13 -0.53 -28.76
C ILE A 106 20.78 -0.21 -28.16
N LEU A 107 20.61 -0.44 -26.87
CA LEU A 107 19.34 -0.22 -26.20
C LEU A 107 19.02 1.27 -26.17
N HIS A 108 17.80 1.62 -26.62
CA HIS A 108 17.28 2.96 -26.38
C HIS A 108 17.08 3.16 -24.87
N PRO A 109 17.82 4.07 -24.23
CA PRO A 109 17.72 4.23 -22.78
C PRO A 109 16.36 4.85 -22.44
N ILE A 110 15.62 4.18 -21.56
CA ILE A 110 14.42 4.75 -20.96
C ILE A 110 14.87 5.78 -19.92
N LYS A 111 14.83 7.05 -20.31
CA LYS A 111 15.22 8.18 -19.47
C LYS A 111 14.04 8.67 -18.64
N VAL A 112 13.76 7.97 -17.55
CA VAL A 112 12.75 8.35 -16.56
C VAL A 112 13.38 8.44 -15.16
N GLU A 113 12.76 9.21 -14.27
CA GLU A 113 13.16 9.29 -12.86
C GLU A 113 13.22 7.87 -12.26
N LYS A 114 14.38 7.49 -11.71
CA LYS A 114 14.53 6.22 -11.00
C LYS A 114 14.27 6.44 -9.52
N SER A 115 13.25 5.79 -8.98
CA SER A 115 13.02 5.73 -7.54
C SER A 115 12.47 4.35 -7.20
N PRO A 116 13.22 3.50 -6.47
CA PRO A 116 12.73 2.21 -6.04
C PRO A 116 11.50 2.38 -5.13
N PRO A 117 10.71 1.32 -4.89
CA PRO A 117 9.70 1.32 -3.82
C PRO A 117 10.29 1.87 -2.50
N PRO A 118 9.50 2.57 -1.67
CA PRO A 118 10.01 3.19 -0.44
C PRO A 118 10.30 2.17 0.69
N TYR A 119 10.20 0.88 0.40
CA TYR A 119 10.35 -0.24 1.34
C TYR A 119 11.13 -1.38 0.67
N PRO A 120 11.80 -2.24 1.47
CA PRO A 120 12.54 -3.38 0.96
C PRO A 120 11.62 -4.51 0.47
N ASP A 121 12.14 -5.41 -0.36
CA ASP A 121 11.37 -6.55 -0.88
C ASP A 121 10.85 -7.49 0.22
N ASN A 122 11.59 -7.58 1.33
CA ASN A 122 11.26 -8.38 2.50
C ASN A 122 10.47 -7.60 3.56
N TRP A 123 9.69 -6.58 3.15
CA TRP A 123 8.91 -5.74 4.07
C TRP A 123 7.99 -6.52 5.02
N GLN A 124 7.57 -7.74 4.65
CA GLN A 124 6.72 -8.61 5.46
C GLN A 124 7.42 -9.12 6.74
N ASP A 125 8.75 -9.15 6.74
CA ASP A 125 9.54 -9.58 7.91
C ASP A 125 9.58 -8.51 9.00
N TYR A 126 9.19 -7.28 8.68
CA TYR A 126 9.21 -6.16 9.61
C TYR A 126 8.00 -6.21 10.54
N PRO A 127 8.19 -6.06 11.87
CA PRO A 127 7.10 -6.15 12.83
C PRO A 127 6.06 -5.02 12.72
N TYR A 128 6.47 -3.85 12.19
CA TYR A 128 5.61 -2.66 12.09
C TYR A 128 5.68 -2.02 10.68
N PRO A 129 5.03 -2.63 9.66
CA PRO A 129 5.08 -2.15 8.29
C PRO A 129 4.01 -1.06 8.04
N PHE A 130 4.27 0.19 8.41
CA PHE A 130 3.38 1.33 8.12
C PHE A 130 3.52 1.82 6.67
N ILE A 131 3.32 0.93 5.72
CA ILE A 131 3.46 1.18 4.28
C ILE A 131 2.12 1.08 3.56
N ASP A 132 1.98 1.89 2.52
CA ASP A 132 0.75 2.03 1.78
C ASP A 132 0.55 0.90 0.76
N GLY A 133 -0.72 0.50 0.63
CA GLY A 133 -1.19 -0.20 -0.55
C GLY A 133 -0.61 -1.59 -0.75
N GLN A 134 -0.02 -2.19 0.30
CA GLN A 134 0.29 -3.62 0.31
C GLN A 134 -0.92 -4.44 0.72
N TYR A 135 -0.82 -5.71 0.37
CA TYR A 135 -1.84 -6.70 0.56
C TYR A 135 -1.79 -7.31 1.95
N ASP A 136 -2.93 -7.30 2.62
CA ASP A 136 -3.14 -8.06 3.85
C ASP A 136 -3.74 -9.43 3.50
N GLN A 137 -2.95 -10.48 3.70
CA GLN A 137 -3.34 -11.86 3.40
C GLN A 137 -4.59 -12.31 4.16
N SER A 138 -4.81 -11.77 5.38
CA SER A 138 -5.94 -12.15 6.23
C SER A 138 -7.29 -11.63 5.71
N LEU A 139 -7.26 -10.58 4.89
CA LEU A 139 -8.45 -9.94 4.33
C LEU A 139 -8.89 -10.55 3.01
N PHE A 140 -8.04 -11.37 2.37
CA PHE A 140 -8.38 -11.97 1.09
C PHE A 140 -9.51 -13.00 1.21
N PRO A 141 -10.54 -12.90 0.36
CA PRO A 141 -11.68 -13.81 0.38
C PRO A 141 -11.34 -15.13 -0.34
N LEU A 142 -10.39 -15.90 0.21
CA LEU A 142 -9.82 -17.10 -0.43
C LEU A 142 -10.87 -18.14 -0.82
N ASN A 143 -11.85 -18.39 0.05
CA ASN A 143 -12.88 -19.40 -0.18
C ASN A 143 -13.81 -19.00 -1.33
N GLN A 144 -14.24 -17.74 -1.33
CA GLN A 144 -15.10 -17.16 -2.36
C GLN A 144 -14.37 -17.07 -3.71
N TRP A 145 -13.09 -16.68 -3.68
CA TRP A 145 -12.27 -16.66 -4.88
C TRP A 145 -12.10 -18.06 -5.47
N ARG A 146 -11.79 -19.06 -4.63
CA ARG A 146 -11.67 -20.47 -5.03
C ARG A 146 -12.97 -21.03 -5.62
N GLU A 147 -14.11 -20.65 -5.07
CA GLU A 147 -15.41 -21.01 -5.63
C GLU A 147 -15.61 -20.41 -7.02
N CYS A 148 -15.34 -19.11 -7.20
CA CYS A 148 -15.43 -18.44 -8.49
C CYS A 148 -14.45 -19.04 -9.51
N SER A 149 -13.23 -19.41 -9.08
CA SER A 149 -12.27 -20.14 -9.90
C SER A 149 -12.84 -21.48 -10.36
N ARG A 150 -13.41 -22.27 -9.44
CA ARG A 150 -14.05 -23.55 -9.80
C ARG A 150 -15.20 -23.37 -10.79
N LEU A 151 -16.06 -22.37 -10.59
CA LEU A 151 -17.18 -22.07 -11.49
C LEU A 151 -16.69 -21.64 -12.89
N SER A 152 -15.63 -20.84 -12.96
CA SER A 152 -15.04 -20.42 -14.24
C SER A 152 -14.47 -21.57 -15.07
N LEU A 153 -14.22 -22.73 -14.44
CA LEU A 153 -13.71 -23.95 -15.06
C LEU A 153 -14.82 -24.92 -15.51
N ASN A 154 -16.11 -24.54 -15.38
CA ASN A 154 -17.19 -25.32 -15.97
C ASN A 154 -17.08 -25.32 -17.51
N VAL A 155 -17.49 -26.41 -18.16
CA VAL A 155 -17.34 -26.60 -19.61
C VAL A 155 -17.90 -25.43 -20.42
N ASP A 156 -19.10 -24.96 -20.08
CA ASP A 156 -19.77 -23.84 -20.77
C ASP A 156 -19.01 -22.52 -20.61
N GLU A 157 -18.44 -22.29 -19.43
CA GLU A 157 -17.62 -21.10 -19.15
C GLU A 157 -16.30 -21.16 -19.93
N ILE A 158 -15.63 -22.31 -19.95
CA ILE A 158 -14.42 -22.55 -20.75
C ILE A 158 -14.69 -22.27 -22.22
N GLN A 159 -15.81 -22.76 -22.76
CA GLN A 159 -16.19 -22.46 -24.14
C GLN A 159 -16.39 -20.95 -24.39
N GLY A 160 -16.73 -20.17 -23.37
CA GLY A 160 -16.82 -18.72 -23.45
C GLY A 160 -15.45 -18.05 -23.50
N TRP A 161 -14.64 -18.23 -22.45
CA TRP A 161 -13.38 -17.49 -22.30
C TRP A 161 -12.19 -18.08 -23.08
N ALA A 162 -12.25 -19.34 -23.51
CA ALA A 162 -11.18 -19.97 -24.30
C ALA A 162 -11.24 -19.61 -25.80
N ARG A 163 -12.33 -18.97 -26.26
CA ARG A 163 -12.43 -18.47 -27.63
C ARG A 163 -11.50 -17.28 -27.81
N ASP A 164 -10.87 -17.18 -28.99
CA ASP A 164 -10.19 -15.96 -29.39
C ASP A 164 -11.22 -14.84 -29.60
N SER A 165 -11.41 -14.02 -28.57
CA SER A 165 -12.27 -12.84 -28.60
C SER A 165 -11.62 -11.63 -29.26
N GLY A 166 -10.45 -11.79 -29.86
CA GLY A 166 -9.67 -10.74 -30.52
C GLY A 166 -9.20 -9.69 -29.52
N ALA A 167 -9.84 -8.53 -29.50
CA ALA A 167 -9.53 -7.43 -28.57
C ALA A 167 -10.67 -7.14 -27.58
N ARG A 168 -11.73 -7.97 -27.56
CA ARG A 168 -12.89 -7.76 -26.68
C ARG A 168 -12.59 -8.21 -25.25
N ASP A 169 -13.24 -7.53 -24.32
CA ASP A 169 -13.23 -7.88 -22.89
C ASP A 169 -14.40 -8.82 -22.56
N ASP A 170 -14.34 -9.44 -21.38
CA ASP A 170 -15.42 -10.31 -20.91
C ASP A 170 -16.71 -9.51 -20.69
N ALA A 171 -17.77 -9.88 -21.41
CA ALA A 171 -19.03 -9.14 -21.41
C ALA A 171 -19.72 -9.16 -20.04
N LEU A 172 -19.58 -10.25 -19.27
CA LEU A 172 -20.16 -10.34 -17.93
C LEU A 172 -19.39 -9.40 -16.98
N LEU A 173 -18.06 -9.38 -17.04
CA LEU A 173 -17.27 -8.46 -16.23
C LEU A 173 -17.65 -6.99 -16.51
N VAL A 174 -17.73 -6.61 -17.78
CA VAL A 174 -18.14 -5.25 -18.16
C VAL A 174 -19.54 -4.94 -17.63
N GLN A 175 -20.48 -5.88 -17.72
CA GLN A 175 -21.83 -5.70 -17.21
C GLN A 175 -21.89 -5.55 -15.68
N GLU A 176 -21.13 -6.36 -14.95
CA GLU A 176 -21.06 -6.31 -13.48
C GLU A 176 -20.39 -5.00 -13.00
N ILE A 177 -19.35 -4.52 -13.70
CA ILE A 177 -18.75 -3.19 -13.44
C ILE A 177 -19.79 -2.09 -13.62
N ARG A 178 -20.55 -2.11 -14.73
CA ARG A 178 -21.58 -1.11 -15.03
C ARG A 178 -22.72 -1.07 -14.02
N THR A 179 -23.11 -2.23 -13.50
CA THR A 179 -24.33 -2.36 -12.68
C THR A 179 -24.05 -2.35 -11.19
N LYS A 180 -22.85 -2.74 -10.74
CA LYS A 180 -22.54 -2.88 -9.31
C LYS A 180 -21.38 -2.01 -8.82
N VAL A 181 -20.40 -1.72 -9.67
CA VAL A 181 -19.20 -0.96 -9.26
C VAL A 181 -19.37 0.53 -9.54
N LEU A 182 -19.61 0.91 -10.80
CA LEU A 182 -19.72 2.31 -11.23
C LEU A 182 -20.85 3.11 -10.56
N PRO A 183 -22.05 2.55 -10.30
CA PRO A 183 -23.13 3.32 -9.67
C PRO A 183 -22.80 3.81 -8.27
N ARG A 184 -21.90 3.13 -7.54
CA ARG A 184 -21.41 3.58 -6.22
C ARG A 184 -20.62 4.89 -6.27
N ARG A 185 -20.08 5.20 -7.44
CA ARG A 185 -19.32 6.42 -7.72
C ARG A 185 -20.16 7.46 -8.48
N GLY A 186 -21.45 7.16 -8.70
CA GLY A 186 -22.37 7.99 -9.50
C GLY A 186 -22.13 7.90 -11.01
N ILE A 187 -21.32 6.95 -11.48
CA ILE A 187 -20.95 6.84 -12.88
C ILE A 187 -21.95 5.92 -13.60
N PHE A 188 -22.50 6.43 -14.71
CA PHE A 188 -23.30 5.65 -15.65
C PHE A 188 -22.55 5.59 -16.98
N ALA A 189 -22.28 4.39 -17.48
CA ALA A 189 -21.49 4.17 -18.69
C ALA A 189 -22.09 3.08 -19.57
N GLN A 190 -21.90 3.21 -20.88
CA GLN A 190 -22.20 2.18 -21.87
C GLN A 190 -21.07 1.14 -21.95
N PRO A 191 -21.31 -0.07 -22.49
CA PRO A 191 -20.29 -1.12 -22.56
C PRO A 191 -19.06 -0.71 -23.38
N ASP A 192 -19.23 0.12 -24.40
CA ASP A 192 -18.17 0.61 -25.27
C ASP A 192 -17.39 1.80 -24.69
N GLU A 193 -17.86 2.35 -23.57
CA GLU A 193 -17.18 3.38 -22.76
C GLU A 193 -16.28 2.78 -21.68
N ILE A 194 -16.19 1.45 -21.60
CA ILE A 194 -15.37 0.74 -20.60
C ILE A 194 -14.28 -0.08 -21.29
N LEU A 195 -13.07 -0.04 -20.73
CA LEU A 195 -11.97 -0.91 -21.12
C LEU A 195 -11.37 -1.59 -19.89
N ILE A 196 -11.24 -2.91 -19.92
CA ILE A 196 -10.54 -3.66 -18.87
C ILE A 196 -9.03 -3.51 -19.05
N THR A 197 -8.28 -3.32 -17.97
CA THR A 197 -6.83 -3.11 -18.01
C THR A 197 -6.10 -4.00 -17.01
N LEU A 198 -4.78 -4.13 -17.15
CA LEU A 198 -3.93 -4.82 -16.19
C LEU A 198 -3.59 -3.89 -15.01
N GLY A 199 -4.61 -3.50 -14.25
CA GLY A 199 -4.54 -2.48 -13.20
C GLY A 199 -4.56 -1.04 -13.73
N SER A 200 -4.49 -0.07 -12.83
CA SER A 200 -4.52 1.37 -13.15
C SER A 200 -3.29 1.82 -13.94
N GLN A 201 -2.09 1.33 -13.59
CA GLN A 201 -0.86 1.70 -14.30
C GLN A 201 -0.90 1.38 -15.80
N HIS A 202 -1.57 0.28 -16.20
CA HIS A 202 -1.76 -0.03 -17.62
C HIS A 202 -2.75 0.93 -18.28
N ALA A 203 -3.83 1.33 -17.60
CA ALA A 203 -4.73 2.37 -18.09
C ALA A 203 -3.99 3.70 -18.29
N LEU A 204 -3.22 4.13 -17.28
CA LEU A 204 -2.39 5.35 -17.36
C LEU A 204 -1.36 5.27 -18.48
N TYR A 205 -0.74 4.11 -18.72
CA TYR A 205 0.15 3.92 -19.85
C TYR A 205 -0.56 4.16 -21.19
N LEU A 206 -1.73 3.54 -21.40
CA LEU A 206 -2.52 3.71 -22.62
C LEU A 206 -2.93 5.18 -22.79
N LEU A 207 -3.41 5.83 -21.73
CA LEU A 207 -3.78 7.24 -21.75
C LEU A 207 -2.58 8.14 -22.02
N SER A 208 -1.41 7.83 -21.46
CA SER A 208 -0.19 8.60 -21.71
C SER A 208 0.19 8.62 -23.18
N LYS A 209 0.02 7.49 -23.88
CA LYS A 209 0.34 7.34 -25.30
C LYS A 209 -0.68 8.01 -26.22
N LEU A 210 -1.93 8.14 -25.77
CA LEU A 210 -3.01 8.76 -26.54
C LEU A 210 -3.13 10.27 -26.29
N LEU A 211 -2.84 10.71 -25.07
CA LEU A 211 -3.12 12.07 -24.61
C LEU A 211 -1.88 12.92 -24.44
N LEU A 212 -0.69 12.35 -24.23
CA LEU A 212 0.53 13.11 -23.97
C LEU A 212 1.45 13.13 -25.20
N SER A 213 2.07 14.28 -25.42
CA SER A 213 3.09 14.48 -26.45
C SER A 213 3.98 15.66 -26.05
N HIS A 214 5.07 15.85 -26.77
CA HIS A 214 5.96 17.01 -26.61
C HIS A 214 5.30 18.37 -26.91
N THR A 215 4.11 18.38 -27.52
CA THR A 215 3.36 19.59 -27.86
C THR A 215 2.22 19.88 -26.88
N ARG A 216 2.00 19.02 -25.88
CA ARG A 216 0.91 19.15 -24.92
C ARG A 216 1.43 19.38 -23.52
N LEU A 217 0.71 20.17 -22.72
CA LEU A 217 1.03 20.42 -21.31
C LEU A 217 0.21 19.50 -20.40
N LEU A 218 0.91 18.71 -19.59
CA LEU A 218 0.31 17.96 -18.49
C LEU A 218 0.41 18.79 -17.20
N THR A 219 -0.72 19.03 -16.55
CA THR A 219 -0.75 19.54 -15.17
C THR A 219 -0.98 18.39 -14.19
N MET A 220 -0.21 18.36 -13.11
CA MET A 220 -0.32 17.36 -12.06
C MET A 220 -0.36 18.01 -10.67
N GLU A 221 -1.05 17.36 -9.75
CA GLU A 221 -0.94 17.64 -8.31
C GLU A 221 0.52 17.51 -7.83
N GLU A 222 0.93 18.38 -6.90
CA GLU A 222 2.25 18.37 -6.26
C GLU A 222 2.09 18.55 -4.73
N PRO A 223 2.50 17.56 -3.92
CA PRO A 223 3.05 16.25 -4.32
C PRO A 223 2.04 15.39 -5.10
N GLY A 224 2.53 14.50 -5.96
CA GLY A 224 1.69 13.70 -6.86
C GLY A 224 2.24 12.32 -7.19
N TYR A 225 1.45 11.56 -7.97
CA TYR A 225 1.79 10.20 -8.34
C TYR A 225 2.99 10.13 -9.30
N GLN A 226 4.09 9.53 -8.83
CA GLN A 226 5.32 9.40 -9.59
C GLN A 226 5.15 8.61 -10.90
N GLY A 227 4.30 7.58 -10.91
CA GLY A 227 4.11 6.74 -12.09
C GLY A 227 3.61 7.55 -13.30
N MET A 228 2.73 8.52 -13.06
CA MET A 228 2.26 9.42 -14.11
C MET A 228 3.34 10.40 -14.58
N ARG A 229 4.18 10.92 -13.67
CA ARG A 229 5.34 11.75 -14.07
C ARG A 229 6.32 10.98 -14.96
N GLN A 230 6.61 9.72 -14.62
CA GLN A 230 7.48 8.86 -15.43
C GLN A 230 6.88 8.61 -16.83
N LEU A 231 5.55 8.42 -16.91
CA LEU A 231 4.86 8.28 -18.19
C LEU A 231 4.91 9.58 -19.03
N ALA A 232 4.80 10.74 -18.41
CA ALA A 232 4.97 12.02 -19.10
C ALA A 232 6.40 12.20 -19.63
N GLN A 233 7.41 11.88 -18.83
CA GLN A 233 8.83 11.86 -19.23
C GLN A 233 9.08 10.90 -20.40
N LEU A 234 8.50 9.71 -20.37
CA LEU A 234 8.58 8.73 -21.45
C LEU A 234 8.00 9.24 -22.77
N ASN A 235 7.02 10.14 -22.71
CA ASN A 235 6.38 10.77 -23.88
C ASN A 235 6.94 12.17 -24.20
N TYR A 236 8.00 12.60 -23.50
CA TYR A 236 8.61 13.93 -23.61
C TYR A 236 7.61 15.08 -23.42
N CYS A 237 6.56 14.84 -22.63
CA CYS A 237 5.51 15.83 -22.36
C CYS A 237 5.96 16.78 -21.23
N PRO A 238 5.91 18.11 -21.43
CA PRO A 238 6.17 19.07 -20.35
C PRO A 238 5.15 18.92 -19.23
N ILE A 239 5.63 19.06 -17.99
CA ILE A 239 4.82 18.92 -16.77
C ILE A 239 4.79 20.26 -16.05
N GLN A 240 3.59 20.70 -15.68
CA GLN A 240 3.36 21.75 -14.71
C GLN A 240 2.78 21.15 -13.42
N TYR A 241 3.23 21.67 -12.29
CA TYR A 241 2.79 21.25 -10.97
C TYR A 241 1.81 22.28 -10.39
N ALA A 242 0.75 21.79 -9.76
CA ALA A 242 -0.21 22.59 -9.00
C ALA A 242 -0.21 22.12 -7.54
N SER A 243 -0.02 23.04 -6.59
CA SER A 243 0.01 22.69 -5.17
C SER A 243 -1.35 22.21 -4.66
N LEU A 244 -1.35 21.64 -3.46
CA LEU A 244 -2.55 21.20 -2.77
C LEU A 244 -2.97 22.21 -1.71
N GLU A 245 -4.28 22.39 -1.57
CA GLU A 245 -4.94 23.02 -0.44
C GLU A 245 -5.64 21.95 0.41
N SER A 246 -6.23 22.34 1.54
CA SER A 246 -6.93 21.44 2.46
C SER A 246 -8.10 20.66 1.83
N ASP A 247 -8.67 21.16 0.73
CA ASP A 247 -9.80 20.58 0.01
C ASP A 247 -9.44 20.12 -1.41
N GLY A 248 -8.14 19.93 -1.72
CA GLY A 248 -7.66 19.38 -2.99
C GLY A 248 -6.77 20.35 -3.79
N VAL A 249 -6.58 20.07 -5.08
CA VAL A 249 -5.68 20.86 -5.97
C VAL A 249 -6.03 22.35 -5.99
N ASP A 250 -5.01 23.20 -5.95
CA ASP A 250 -5.16 24.64 -6.14
C ASP A 250 -5.52 24.92 -7.61
N LEU A 251 -6.77 25.30 -7.84
CA LEU A 251 -7.26 25.62 -9.17
C LEU A 251 -6.51 26.83 -9.76
N ALA A 252 -6.12 27.83 -8.97
CA ALA A 252 -5.46 29.02 -9.49
C ALA A 252 -4.08 28.72 -10.12
N GLN A 253 -3.45 27.62 -9.73
CA GLN A 253 -2.17 27.16 -10.29
C GLN A 253 -2.30 26.25 -11.51
N ILE A 254 -3.52 25.90 -11.92
CA ILE A 254 -3.75 25.25 -13.21
C ILE A 254 -3.53 26.29 -14.31
N SER A 255 -2.67 25.96 -15.26
CA SER A 255 -2.33 26.86 -16.36
C SER A 255 -3.45 26.93 -17.39
N PRO A 256 -3.72 28.11 -18.00
CA PRO A 256 -4.63 28.21 -19.14
C PRO A 256 -4.18 27.42 -20.37
N GLN A 257 -2.91 26.99 -20.42
CA GLN A 257 -2.35 26.17 -21.50
C GLN A 257 -2.39 24.66 -21.18
N THR A 258 -3.01 24.25 -20.07
CA THR A 258 -3.15 22.83 -19.72
C THR A 258 -3.96 22.09 -20.77
N ASP A 259 -3.43 21.01 -21.35
CA ASP A 259 -4.17 20.12 -22.25
C ASP A 259 -4.75 18.91 -21.50
N VAL A 260 -4.00 18.42 -20.50
CA VAL A 260 -4.35 17.26 -19.69
C VAL A 260 -4.08 17.57 -18.23
N LEU A 261 -5.05 17.31 -17.37
CA LEU A 261 -4.93 17.40 -15.92
C LEU A 261 -5.00 16.01 -15.31
N TYR A 262 -4.04 15.65 -14.45
CA TYR A 262 -4.08 14.43 -13.65
C TYR A 262 -4.40 14.74 -12.19
N VAL A 263 -5.46 14.12 -11.65
CA VAL A 263 -5.92 14.34 -10.27
C VAL A 263 -6.32 13.03 -9.59
N THR A 264 -6.21 13.03 -8.26
CA THR A 264 -6.61 11.91 -7.38
C THR A 264 -7.66 12.40 -6.36
N PRO A 265 -8.89 12.73 -6.81
CA PRO A 265 -9.81 13.57 -6.04
C PRO A 265 -10.42 12.87 -4.82
N SER A 266 -10.57 11.55 -4.85
CA SER A 266 -11.15 10.79 -3.72
C SER A 266 -10.20 10.76 -2.53
N HIS A 267 -8.96 10.36 -2.77
CA HIS A 267 -7.88 10.36 -1.79
C HIS A 267 -6.61 10.73 -2.53
N GLN A 268 -6.08 11.92 -2.23
CA GLN A 268 -4.96 12.46 -2.97
C GLN A 268 -3.70 11.62 -2.75
N VAL A 269 -2.98 11.25 -3.80
CA VAL A 269 -1.67 10.58 -3.66
C VAL A 269 -0.57 11.63 -3.57
N PRO A 270 0.15 11.77 -2.45
CA PRO A 270 0.22 10.87 -1.29
C PRO A 270 -0.49 11.35 -0.01
N THR A 271 -1.10 12.54 -0.02
CA THR A 271 -1.52 13.24 1.21
C THR A 271 -2.83 12.74 1.82
N ALA A 272 -3.57 11.89 1.10
CA ALA A 272 -4.92 11.40 1.37
C ALA A 272 -6.01 12.49 1.48
N VAL A 273 -5.69 13.75 1.15
CA VAL A 273 -6.66 14.85 1.10
C VAL A 273 -7.81 14.49 0.16
N THR A 274 -9.03 14.79 0.58
CA THR A 274 -10.24 14.55 -0.22
C THR A 274 -10.70 15.84 -0.87
N MET A 275 -10.89 15.81 -2.20
CA MET A 275 -11.34 16.99 -2.93
C MET A 275 -12.80 17.32 -2.61
N GLY A 276 -13.04 18.53 -2.11
CA GLY A 276 -14.37 19.01 -1.72
C GLY A 276 -15.34 19.18 -2.90
N ARG A 277 -16.65 19.12 -2.64
CA ARG A 277 -17.68 19.18 -3.70
C ARG A 277 -17.61 20.45 -4.54
N ASP A 278 -17.49 21.61 -3.91
CA ASP A 278 -17.47 22.89 -4.62
C ASP A 278 -16.27 23.01 -5.56
N LYS A 279 -15.12 22.47 -5.13
CA LYS A 279 -13.89 22.42 -5.93
C LYS A 279 -14.01 21.45 -7.11
N ARG A 280 -14.68 20.30 -6.93
CA ARG A 280 -15.03 19.38 -8.03
C ARG A 280 -15.90 20.07 -9.09
N ASP A 281 -16.96 20.76 -8.65
CA ASP A 281 -17.87 21.46 -9.57
C ASP A 281 -17.15 22.62 -10.29
N ALA A 282 -16.27 23.34 -9.60
CA ALA A 282 -15.44 24.39 -10.21
C ALA A 282 -14.44 23.83 -11.23
N LEU A 283 -13.80 22.70 -10.92
CA LEU A 283 -12.85 22.06 -11.84
C LEU A 283 -13.53 21.59 -13.14
N ILE A 284 -14.72 20.99 -13.05
CA ILE A 284 -15.48 20.57 -14.23
C ILE A 284 -15.90 21.76 -15.09
N ARG A 285 -16.40 22.85 -14.47
CA ARG A 285 -16.73 24.09 -15.21
C ARG A 285 -15.52 24.60 -15.97
N ARG A 286 -14.37 24.68 -15.29
CA ARG A 286 -13.13 25.17 -15.88
C ARG A 286 -12.64 24.29 -17.03
N ALA A 287 -12.70 22.95 -16.89
CA ALA A 287 -12.33 22.03 -17.96
C ALA A 287 -13.21 22.18 -19.21
N ASN A 288 -14.49 22.54 -19.03
CA ASN A 288 -15.39 22.82 -20.14
C ASN A 288 -15.10 24.17 -20.80
N GLU A 289 -14.73 25.19 -20.03
CA GLU A 289 -14.43 26.55 -20.51
C GLU A 289 -13.06 26.63 -21.21
N GLU A 290 -12.05 25.94 -20.67
CA GLU A 290 -10.65 25.98 -21.13
C GLU A 290 -10.26 24.77 -22.00
N ASP A 291 -11.21 23.88 -22.32
CA ASP A 291 -11.06 22.78 -23.30
C ASP A 291 -9.97 21.73 -22.99
N PHE A 292 -9.78 21.36 -21.73
CA PHE A 292 -8.79 20.34 -21.33
C PHE A 292 -9.41 19.01 -20.85
N VAL A 293 -8.61 17.94 -20.90
CA VAL A 293 -9.02 16.58 -20.46
C VAL A 293 -8.57 16.31 -19.04
N ILE A 294 -9.42 15.69 -18.22
CA ILE A 294 -9.08 15.28 -16.85
C ILE A 294 -8.90 13.76 -16.82
N ILE A 295 -7.76 13.30 -16.29
CA ILE A 295 -7.55 11.92 -15.87
C ILE A 295 -7.82 11.86 -14.36
N GLU A 296 -8.93 11.23 -13.98
CA GLU A 296 -9.30 10.95 -12.60
C GLU A 296 -8.78 9.54 -12.24
N ASP A 297 -7.72 9.45 -11.43
CA ASP A 297 -7.25 8.17 -10.88
C ASP A 297 -7.87 7.91 -9.51
N ASP A 298 -8.85 7.00 -9.48
CA ASP A 298 -9.61 6.60 -8.29
C ASP A 298 -9.15 5.21 -7.82
N TYR A 299 -7.90 5.16 -7.35
CA TYR A 299 -7.18 3.94 -6.98
C TYR A 299 -7.59 3.36 -5.61
N GLU A 300 -8.24 4.17 -4.76
CA GLU A 300 -8.71 3.80 -3.42
C GLU A 300 -10.15 4.26 -3.17
N SER A 301 -10.98 4.27 -4.21
CA SER A 301 -12.40 4.64 -4.11
C SER A 301 -13.15 3.91 -2.99
N GLU A 302 -12.71 2.68 -2.70
CA GLU A 302 -13.24 1.77 -1.71
C GLU A 302 -12.63 1.95 -0.31
N ALA A 303 -11.74 2.91 -0.07
CA ALA A 303 -11.23 3.21 1.27
C ALA A 303 -12.00 4.36 1.97
N ASN A 304 -13.11 4.79 1.38
CA ASN A 304 -14.03 5.76 1.97
C ASN A 304 -14.92 5.09 3.03
N PHE A 305 -14.45 5.07 4.26
CA PHE A 305 -15.21 4.53 5.40
C PHE A 305 -15.63 5.59 6.42
N LEU A 306 -15.14 6.83 6.28
CA LEU A 306 -15.56 8.00 7.06
C LEU A 306 -16.50 8.86 6.20
N CYS A 307 -17.77 8.96 6.62
CA CYS A 307 -18.81 9.82 6.03
C CYS A 307 -19.19 9.54 4.55
N ASN A 308 -20.32 10.12 4.11
CA ASN A 308 -20.92 9.90 2.79
C ASN A 308 -19.95 10.35 1.67
N PRO A 309 -19.32 9.43 0.91
CA PRO A 309 -18.26 9.80 -0.01
C PRO A 309 -18.76 10.68 -1.14
N HIS A 310 -17.94 11.64 -1.55
CA HIS A 310 -18.24 12.44 -2.73
C HIS A 310 -18.28 11.54 -3.99
N PRO A 311 -19.24 11.77 -4.90
CA PRO A 311 -19.25 11.15 -6.22
C PRO A 311 -17.96 11.44 -7.01
N ALA A 312 -17.58 10.53 -7.89
CA ALA A 312 -16.41 10.71 -8.77
C ALA A 312 -16.58 11.95 -9.66
N LEU A 313 -15.48 12.60 -10.04
CA LEU A 313 -15.50 13.73 -10.99
C LEU A 313 -16.18 13.33 -12.30
N LYS A 314 -15.96 12.10 -12.78
CA LYS A 314 -16.61 11.56 -13.99
C LYS A 314 -18.14 11.59 -13.92
N SER A 315 -18.73 11.48 -12.74
CA SER A 315 -20.19 11.53 -12.56
C SER A 315 -20.78 12.92 -12.80
N LEU A 316 -19.96 13.97 -12.64
CA LEU A 316 -20.34 15.37 -12.84
C LEU A 316 -20.10 15.82 -14.29
N ASP A 317 -19.34 15.05 -15.06
CA ASP A 317 -18.96 15.36 -16.43
C ASP A 317 -20.08 15.06 -17.43
N THR A 318 -20.58 16.12 -18.06
CA THR A 318 -21.61 16.05 -19.12
C THR A 318 -21.06 16.24 -20.52
N GLN A 319 -19.78 16.62 -20.68
CA GLN A 319 -19.17 16.93 -21.99
C GLN A 319 -18.12 15.91 -22.43
N GLY A 320 -17.88 14.86 -21.64
CA GLY A 320 -16.93 13.81 -21.97
C GLY A 320 -15.47 14.22 -21.74
N ARG A 321 -15.22 15.13 -20.78
CA ARG A 321 -13.87 15.64 -20.46
C ARG A 321 -13.11 14.77 -19.48
N VAL A 322 -13.80 13.93 -18.72
CA VAL A 322 -13.16 13.15 -17.65
C VAL A 322 -12.98 11.70 -18.10
N VAL A 323 -11.78 11.18 -17.90
CA VAL A 323 -11.45 9.76 -18.03
C VAL A 323 -11.19 9.20 -16.63
N TYR A 324 -12.07 8.33 -16.20
CA TYR A 324 -12.00 7.66 -14.90
C TYR A 324 -11.12 6.42 -14.99
N VAL A 325 -10.19 6.25 -14.06
CA VAL A 325 -9.32 5.09 -13.94
C VAL A 325 -9.50 4.48 -12.56
N SER A 326 -9.63 3.17 -12.48
CA SER A 326 -9.69 2.46 -11.20
C SER A 326 -9.13 1.04 -11.28
N SER A 327 -9.00 0.38 -10.14
CA SER A 327 -8.28 -0.89 -10.01
C SER A 327 -8.86 -1.78 -8.92
N PHE A 328 -9.08 -3.06 -9.24
CA PHE A 328 -9.40 -4.09 -8.25
C PHE A 328 -8.16 -4.60 -7.50
N SER A 329 -6.97 -4.25 -7.98
CA SER A 329 -5.71 -4.85 -7.52
C SER A 329 -5.31 -4.41 -6.10
N LYS A 330 -5.74 -3.21 -5.67
CA LYS A 330 -5.52 -2.74 -4.30
C LYS A 330 -6.45 -3.44 -3.31
N VAL A 331 -7.68 -3.69 -3.76
CA VAL A 331 -8.76 -4.26 -2.96
C VAL A 331 -8.61 -5.76 -2.73
N LEU A 332 -8.31 -6.52 -3.79
CA LEU A 332 -8.24 -7.98 -3.71
C LEU A 332 -6.80 -8.43 -3.49
N ALA A 333 -5.96 -8.33 -4.52
CA ALA A 333 -4.55 -8.67 -4.41
C ALA A 333 -3.75 -8.03 -5.57
N PRO A 334 -2.52 -7.55 -5.33
CA PRO A 334 -1.65 -7.01 -6.38
C PRO A 334 -1.36 -7.99 -7.51
N GLY A 335 -1.38 -9.30 -7.22
CA GLY A 335 -1.18 -10.36 -8.21
C GLY A 335 -2.33 -10.52 -9.20
N LEU A 336 -3.54 -10.04 -8.88
CA LEU A 336 -4.69 -10.16 -9.78
C LEU A 336 -4.54 -9.27 -11.02
N ARG A 337 -3.91 -8.10 -10.87
CA ARG A 337 -3.65 -7.12 -11.94
C ARG A 337 -4.88 -6.90 -12.82
N LEU A 338 -6.03 -6.60 -12.20
CA LEU A 338 -7.24 -6.18 -12.90
C LEU A 338 -7.57 -4.74 -12.52
N GLY A 339 -7.89 -3.96 -13.54
CA GLY A 339 -8.42 -2.61 -13.43
C GLY A 339 -9.28 -2.29 -14.64
N PHE A 340 -9.75 -1.06 -14.72
CA PHE A 340 -10.52 -0.59 -15.86
C PHE A 340 -10.41 0.92 -15.98
N MET A 341 -10.77 1.42 -17.15
CA MET A 341 -10.99 2.84 -17.37
C MET A 341 -12.36 3.08 -18.01
N VAL A 342 -12.94 4.24 -17.71
CA VAL A 342 -14.22 4.70 -18.25
C VAL A 342 -14.02 6.07 -18.86
N GLY A 343 -14.43 6.23 -20.12
CA GLY A 343 -14.29 7.49 -20.83
C GLY A 343 -15.07 7.47 -22.14
N PRO A 344 -14.98 8.54 -22.95
CA PRO A 344 -15.71 8.63 -24.21
C PRO A 344 -15.45 7.41 -25.11
N ALA A 345 -16.49 6.87 -25.74
CA ALA A 345 -16.39 5.66 -26.57
C ALA A 345 -15.32 5.75 -27.67
N ALA A 346 -15.11 6.94 -28.24
CA ALA A 346 -14.06 7.20 -29.22
C ALA A 346 -12.64 6.99 -28.65
N LEU A 347 -12.39 7.50 -27.43
CA LEU A 347 -11.12 7.31 -26.72
C LEU A 347 -10.92 5.83 -26.37
N VAL A 348 -11.95 5.18 -25.83
CA VAL A 348 -11.90 3.77 -25.44
C VAL A 348 -11.64 2.86 -26.63
N LYS A 349 -12.21 3.17 -27.80
CA LYS A 349 -11.93 2.47 -29.05
C LYS A 349 -10.44 2.55 -29.43
N GLN A 350 -9.83 3.73 -29.34
CA GLN A 350 -8.40 3.91 -29.64
C GLN A 350 -7.51 3.23 -28.59
N ALA A 351 -7.86 3.33 -27.31
CA ALA A 351 -7.13 2.66 -26.24
C ALA A 351 -7.18 1.14 -26.36
N ARG A 352 -8.32 0.58 -26.79
CA ARG A 352 -8.44 -0.86 -27.09
C ARG A 352 -7.54 -1.27 -28.26
N HIS A 353 -7.45 -0.44 -29.30
CA HIS A 353 -6.56 -0.69 -30.42
C HIS A 353 -5.09 -0.65 -29.99
N LEU A 354 -4.67 0.39 -29.25
CA LEU A 354 -3.33 0.51 -28.70
C LEU A 354 -2.99 -0.67 -27.77
N ARG A 355 -3.93 -1.03 -26.88
CA ARG A 355 -3.79 -2.18 -25.99
C ARG A 355 -3.46 -3.43 -26.81
N ALA A 356 -4.22 -3.71 -27.87
CA ALA A 356 -4.04 -4.90 -28.69
C ALA A 356 -2.67 -5.01 -29.41
N LEU A 357 -1.89 -3.92 -29.46
CA LEU A 357 -0.49 -3.93 -29.92
C LEU A 357 0.49 -4.41 -28.83
N SER A 358 0.18 -4.14 -27.55
CA SER A 358 1.00 -4.56 -26.40
C SER A 358 0.55 -5.92 -25.85
N LEU A 359 -0.75 -6.10 -25.65
CA LEU A 359 -1.41 -7.33 -25.22
C LEU A 359 -2.85 -7.33 -25.74
N ARG A 360 -3.30 -8.41 -26.39
CA ARG A 360 -4.66 -8.47 -27.00
C ARG A 360 -5.76 -8.01 -26.03
N HIS A 361 -5.95 -8.76 -24.96
CA HIS A 361 -6.83 -8.42 -23.84
C HIS A 361 -6.25 -9.03 -22.55
N PRO A 362 -6.64 -8.52 -21.36
CA PRO A 362 -6.32 -9.17 -20.09
C PRO A 362 -6.80 -10.64 -20.07
N PRO A 363 -6.16 -11.55 -19.31
CA PRO A 363 -6.53 -12.97 -19.31
C PRO A 363 -8.03 -13.19 -19.07
N ALA A 364 -8.71 -13.79 -20.06
CA ALA A 364 -10.18 -13.88 -20.06
C ALA A 364 -10.72 -14.76 -18.93
N ASN A 365 -9.99 -15.82 -18.55
CA ASN A 365 -10.29 -16.64 -17.38
C ASN A 365 -10.29 -15.80 -16.09
N ASN A 366 -9.30 -14.91 -15.90
CA ASN A 366 -9.24 -14.04 -14.72
C ASN A 366 -10.37 -13.00 -14.75
N GLN A 367 -10.70 -12.47 -15.94
CA GLN A 367 -11.86 -11.58 -16.10
C GLN A 367 -13.16 -12.30 -15.71
N ARG A 368 -13.35 -13.55 -16.14
CA ARG A 368 -14.53 -14.36 -15.81
C ARG A 368 -14.65 -14.67 -14.31
N ILE A 369 -13.53 -15.01 -13.66
CA ILE A 369 -13.51 -15.21 -12.20
C ILE A 369 -13.96 -13.95 -11.48
N MET A 370 -13.44 -12.78 -11.89
CA MET A 370 -13.84 -11.50 -11.30
C MET A 370 -15.31 -11.17 -11.58
N ALA A 371 -15.79 -11.49 -12.78
CA ALA A 371 -17.19 -11.32 -13.15
C ALA A 371 -18.12 -12.11 -12.23
N LEU A 372 -17.81 -13.39 -11.99
CA LEU A 372 -18.55 -14.24 -11.06
C LEU A 372 -18.46 -13.74 -9.61
N PHE A 373 -17.29 -13.25 -9.21
CA PHE A 373 -17.05 -12.71 -7.87
C PHE A 373 -17.90 -11.45 -7.59
N LEU A 374 -18.11 -10.59 -8.59
CA LEU A 374 -19.06 -9.48 -8.55
C LEU A 374 -20.51 -9.99 -8.61
N SER A 375 -20.78 -10.96 -9.50
CA SER A 375 -22.11 -11.50 -9.73
C SER A 375 -22.74 -12.08 -8.47
N LEU A 376 -21.96 -12.88 -7.73
CA LEU A 376 -22.34 -13.53 -6.48
C LEU A 376 -22.34 -12.60 -5.25
N GLY A 377 -21.98 -11.32 -5.41
CA GLY A 377 -21.97 -10.34 -4.31
C GLY A 377 -20.80 -10.49 -3.31
N TYR A 378 -19.80 -11.31 -3.62
CA TYR A 378 -18.64 -11.53 -2.77
C TYR A 378 -17.75 -10.30 -2.66
N TYR A 379 -17.70 -9.47 -3.69
CA TYR A 379 -17.03 -8.17 -3.63
C TYR A 379 -17.64 -7.27 -2.55
N ASP A 380 -18.97 -7.21 -2.45
CA ASP A 380 -19.66 -6.33 -1.49
C ASP A 380 -19.46 -6.76 -0.04
N MET A 381 -19.51 -8.07 0.19
CA MET A 381 -19.16 -8.65 1.47
C MET A 381 -17.69 -8.34 1.84
N THR A 382 -16.78 -8.49 0.89
CA THR A 382 -15.35 -8.21 1.10
C THR A 382 -15.12 -6.73 1.39
N MET A 383 -15.82 -5.82 0.71
CA MET A 383 -15.67 -4.38 0.91
C MET A 383 -16.10 -3.97 2.31
N ARG A 384 -17.24 -4.47 2.77
CA ARG A 384 -17.71 -4.23 4.15
C ARG A 384 -16.69 -4.71 5.18
N ARG A 385 -16.07 -5.86 4.97
CA ARG A 385 -15.03 -6.39 5.87
C ARG A 385 -13.78 -5.51 5.85
N ILE A 386 -13.29 -5.13 4.67
CA ILE A 386 -12.13 -4.23 4.54
C ILE A 386 -12.42 -2.87 5.18
N HIS A 387 -13.62 -2.30 4.99
CA HIS A 387 -14.04 -1.06 5.62
C HIS A 387 -14.02 -1.13 7.14
N GLN A 388 -14.58 -2.20 7.72
CA GLN A 388 -14.59 -2.39 9.18
C GLN A 388 -13.18 -2.49 9.74
N GLU A 389 -12.32 -3.26 9.08
CA GLU A 389 -10.93 -3.42 9.52
C GLU A 389 -10.14 -2.11 9.38
N LEU A 390 -10.22 -1.42 8.23
CA LEU A 390 -9.52 -0.16 8.02
C LEU A 390 -10.02 0.92 8.99
N ASN A 391 -11.32 1.00 9.26
CA ASN A 391 -11.90 1.86 10.30
C ASN A 391 -11.23 1.63 11.66
N GLN A 392 -11.13 0.36 12.07
CA GLN A 392 -10.55 0.01 13.36
C GLN A 392 -9.06 0.37 13.42
N ARG A 393 -8.31 0.11 12.35
CA ARG A 393 -6.90 0.47 12.25
C ARG A 393 -6.69 1.98 12.26
N TRP A 394 -7.55 2.72 11.59
CA TRP A 394 -7.50 4.17 11.58
C TRP A 394 -7.80 4.77 12.96
N ALA A 395 -8.82 4.25 13.64
CA ALA A 395 -9.14 4.65 15.01
C ALA A 395 -7.97 4.38 15.96
N GLU A 396 -7.35 3.20 15.88
CA GLU A 396 -6.19 2.83 16.68
C GLU A 396 -4.96 3.70 16.35
N LEU A 397 -4.70 3.96 15.06
CA LEU A 397 -3.61 4.84 14.66
C LEU A 397 -3.82 6.25 15.21
N ARG A 398 -5.03 6.80 15.05
CA ARG A 398 -5.38 8.13 15.56
C ARG A 398 -5.19 8.23 17.06
N GLU A 399 -5.70 7.27 17.82
CA GLU A 399 -5.54 7.22 19.27
C GLU A 399 -4.06 7.11 19.67
N ALA A 400 -3.28 6.27 18.99
CA ALA A 400 -1.85 6.10 19.25
C ALA A 400 -1.04 7.36 18.93
N LEU A 401 -1.31 8.01 17.80
CA LEU A 401 -0.63 9.25 17.40
C LEU A 401 -0.95 10.38 18.38
N ASN A 402 -2.22 10.56 18.76
CA ASN A 402 -2.62 11.54 19.78
C ASN A 402 -1.92 11.28 21.13
N HIS A 403 -1.85 10.01 21.54
CA HIS A 403 -1.33 9.65 22.85
C HIS A 403 0.21 9.72 22.94
N TYR A 404 0.95 9.26 21.91
CA TYR A 404 2.42 9.17 21.96
C TYR A 404 3.16 10.29 21.21
N LEU A 405 2.53 10.91 20.21
CA LEU A 405 3.18 11.87 19.32
C LEU A 405 2.52 13.25 19.28
N GLY A 406 1.46 13.47 20.08
CA GLY A 406 0.70 14.72 20.23
C GLY A 406 1.45 16.03 19.97
N PRO A 407 2.59 16.29 20.63
CA PRO A 407 3.29 17.57 20.55
C PRO A 407 4.32 17.64 19.40
N TYR A 408 4.56 16.55 18.69
CA TYR A 408 5.69 16.42 17.75
C TYR A 408 5.27 16.28 16.30
N ILE A 409 4.00 16.01 16.03
CA ILE A 409 3.52 15.78 14.67
C ILE A 409 2.23 16.53 14.40
N VAL A 410 2.05 16.89 13.13
CA VAL A 410 0.81 17.40 12.59
C VAL A 410 0.40 16.50 11.43
N THR A 411 -0.91 16.23 11.31
CA THR A 411 -1.46 15.37 10.26
C THR A 411 -2.49 16.15 9.44
N SER A 412 -2.69 15.74 8.18
CA SER A 412 -3.73 16.34 7.33
C SER A 412 -5.13 15.98 7.81
N GLU A 413 -6.06 16.93 7.68
CA GLU A 413 -7.50 16.70 7.85
C GLU A 413 -7.97 15.75 6.74
N THR A 414 -8.04 14.46 7.06
CA THR A 414 -8.32 13.40 6.08
C THR A 414 -9.62 12.70 6.42
N MET A 415 -10.50 12.59 5.42
CA MET A 415 -11.78 11.89 5.52
C MET A 415 -11.66 10.46 5.00
N GLY A 416 -10.85 9.65 5.67
CA GLY A 416 -10.65 8.23 5.35
C GLY A 416 -9.40 7.95 4.54
N GLY A 417 -9.43 6.89 3.72
CA GLY A 417 -8.25 6.40 3.01
C GLY A 417 -7.39 5.45 3.86
N SER A 418 -6.32 4.91 3.28
CA SER A 418 -5.46 3.93 3.97
C SER A 418 -4.12 4.49 4.46
N THR A 419 -3.94 5.81 4.38
CA THR A 419 -2.67 6.48 4.73
C THR A 419 -2.89 7.75 5.53
N CYS A 420 -1.94 8.06 6.41
CA CYS A 420 -1.84 9.32 7.12
C CYS A 420 -0.59 10.06 6.65
N TRP A 421 -0.75 11.31 6.24
CA TRP A 421 0.35 12.22 5.93
C TRP A 421 0.78 12.92 7.21
N ILE A 422 2.08 12.89 7.53
CA ILE A 422 2.61 13.37 8.81
C ILE A 422 3.71 14.38 8.56
N GLU A 423 3.54 15.55 9.14
CA GLU A 423 4.59 16.54 9.34
C GLU A 423 5.40 16.16 10.59
N GLY A 424 6.68 15.86 10.42
CA GLY A 424 7.60 15.62 11.51
C GLY A 424 8.09 16.91 12.18
N PRO A 425 8.75 16.82 13.34
CA PRO A 425 9.26 17.99 14.05
C PRO A 425 10.32 18.74 13.23
N PRO A 426 10.55 20.05 13.52
CA PRO A 426 11.56 20.84 12.84
C PRO A 426 12.93 20.18 12.81
N GLY A 427 13.55 20.14 11.62
CA GLY A 427 14.86 19.53 11.40
C GLY A 427 14.85 18.01 11.14
N LEU A 428 13.68 17.36 11.13
CA LEU A 428 13.56 15.96 10.73
C LEU A 428 13.82 15.80 9.22
N ASN A 429 14.72 14.89 8.86
CA ASN A 429 14.90 14.41 7.49
C ASN A 429 14.26 13.02 7.36
N SER A 430 13.20 12.92 6.57
CA SER A 430 12.35 11.73 6.44
C SER A 430 13.07 10.53 5.82
N GLN A 431 14.02 10.75 4.91
CA GLN A 431 14.80 9.66 4.31
C GLN A 431 15.71 9.01 5.35
N ARG A 432 16.46 9.83 6.11
CA ARG A 432 17.30 9.35 7.21
C ARG A 432 16.45 8.71 8.30
N PHE A 433 15.33 9.33 8.64
CA PHE A 433 14.40 8.81 9.63
C PHE A 433 13.84 7.45 9.22
N ALA A 434 13.39 7.28 7.98
CA ALA A 434 12.91 6.01 7.46
C ALA A 434 14.00 4.92 7.51
N ALA A 435 15.25 5.25 7.21
CA ALA A 435 16.36 4.32 7.29
C ALA A 435 16.66 3.87 8.73
N GLU A 436 16.63 4.77 9.73
CA GLU A 436 16.81 4.39 11.13
C GLU A 436 15.58 3.66 11.70
N ALA A 437 14.36 4.06 11.30
CA ALA A 437 13.12 3.38 11.65
C ALA A 437 13.16 1.91 11.20
N ALA A 438 13.64 1.65 9.98
CA ALA A 438 13.78 0.30 9.47
C ALA A 438 14.69 -0.57 10.35
N LYS A 439 15.79 -0.03 10.88
CA LYS A 439 16.71 -0.77 11.77
C LYS A 439 16.04 -1.23 13.07
N VAL A 440 15.03 -0.50 13.54
CA VAL A 440 14.25 -0.85 14.73
C VAL A 440 12.95 -1.60 14.41
N GLY A 441 12.78 -2.04 13.16
CA GLY A 441 11.65 -2.86 12.70
C GLY A 441 10.42 -2.08 12.26
N ILE A 442 10.53 -0.76 12.06
CA ILE A 442 9.42 0.10 11.64
C ILE A 442 9.65 0.56 10.20
N LEU A 443 8.70 0.31 9.31
CA LEU A 443 8.74 0.87 7.96
C LEU A 443 7.81 2.07 7.88
N VAL A 444 8.33 3.20 7.44
CA VAL A 444 7.60 4.43 7.14
C VAL A 444 8.01 4.90 5.76
N GLU A 445 7.13 5.64 5.07
CA GLU A 445 7.42 6.05 3.70
C GLU A 445 7.93 7.49 3.62
N PRO A 446 9.17 7.72 3.17
CA PRO A 446 9.67 9.06 2.91
C PRO A 446 9.01 9.67 1.68
N VAL A 447 8.78 10.99 1.71
CA VAL A 447 7.88 11.64 0.74
C VAL A 447 8.54 12.14 -0.52
N HIS A 448 9.88 12.22 -0.53
CA HIS A 448 10.66 12.85 -1.60
C HIS A 448 10.29 12.34 -3.01
N ARG A 449 9.91 11.06 -3.13
CA ARG A 449 9.48 10.45 -4.40
C ARG A 449 8.20 11.02 -4.97
N PHE A 450 7.36 11.68 -4.17
CA PHE A 450 6.09 12.23 -4.62
C PHE A 450 6.23 13.65 -5.16
N TYR A 451 7.36 14.32 -4.91
CA TYR A 451 7.62 15.67 -5.43
C TYR A 451 8.40 15.61 -6.76
N GLY A 452 7.85 16.24 -7.78
CA GLY A 452 8.51 16.46 -9.07
C GLY A 452 9.25 17.80 -9.18
N GLY A 453 8.93 18.76 -8.31
CA GLY A 453 9.56 20.08 -8.23
C GLY A 453 11.01 20.06 -7.74
N ARG A 454 11.66 21.23 -7.78
CA ARG A 454 13.03 21.42 -7.26
C ARG A 454 13.08 21.46 -5.73
N ASP A 455 12.08 22.11 -5.12
CA ASP A 455 11.97 22.25 -3.68
C ASP A 455 11.19 21.05 -3.12
N LYS A 456 11.92 20.12 -2.50
CA LYS A 456 11.36 18.86 -1.99
C LYS A 456 11.36 18.88 -0.46
N PRO A 457 10.19 18.93 0.19
CA PRO A 457 10.11 18.86 1.63
C PRO A 457 10.72 17.58 2.18
N GLU A 458 11.58 17.71 3.20
CA GLU A 458 12.22 16.56 3.84
C GLU A 458 11.54 16.15 5.14
N HIS A 459 10.72 17.00 5.75
CA HIS A 459 10.16 16.81 7.08
C HIS A 459 8.84 16.03 7.11
N TYR A 460 8.26 15.70 5.96
CA TYR A 460 7.06 14.87 5.90
C TYR A 460 7.39 13.38 5.70
N PHE A 461 6.54 12.52 6.24
CA PHE A 461 6.53 11.08 5.99
C PHE A 461 5.09 10.55 5.98
N ARG A 462 4.88 9.37 5.42
CA ARG A 462 3.55 8.75 5.31
C ARG A 462 3.51 7.45 6.10
N LEU A 463 2.42 7.24 6.83
CA LEU A 463 2.10 5.98 7.51
C LEU A 463 0.90 5.31 6.83
N GLY A 464 1.11 4.13 6.26
CA GLY A 464 0.02 3.29 5.75
C GLY A 464 -0.55 2.36 6.82
N VAL A 465 -1.88 2.21 6.87
CA VAL A 465 -2.57 1.30 7.80
C VAL A 465 -3.08 0.01 7.15
N ARG A 466 -3.02 -0.08 5.82
CA ARG A 466 -3.56 -1.24 5.07
C ARG A 466 -2.82 -2.54 5.38
N SER A 467 -1.52 -2.47 5.63
CA SER A 467 -0.62 -3.62 5.66
C SER A 467 -0.33 -4.12 7.08
N ILE A 468 -0.63 -3.30 8.10
CA ILE A 468 -0.31 -3.55 9.50
C ILE A 468 -1.54 -4.05 10.28
N PRO A 469 -1.44 -5.14 11.06
CA PRO A 469 -2.54 -5.57 11.92
C PRO A 469 -2.83 -4.55 13.03
N THR A 470 -4.10 -4.38 13.40
CA THR A 470 -4.56 -3.43 14.44
C THR A 470 -3.75 -3.54 15.73
N ALA A 471 -3.53 -4.76 16.23
CA ALA A 471 -2.79 -4.99 17.49
C ALA A 471 -1.30 -4.55 17.45
N LYS A 472 -0.74 -4.32 16.26
CA LYS A 472 0.65 -3.86 16.07
C LYS A 472 0.77 -2.34 15.93
N ILE A 473 -0.33 -1.64 15.69
CA ILE A 473 -0.32 -0.19 15.46
C ILE A 473 0.18 0.55 16.70
N ARG A 474 -0.47 0.35 17.85
CA ARG A 474 -0.08 1.03 19.09
C ARG A 474 1.36 0.78 19.52
N PRO A 475 1.87 -0.47 19.62
CA PRO A 475 3.28 -0.70 19.93
C PRO A 475 4.24 -0.11 18.88
N GLY A 476 3.85 -0.14 17.60
CA GLY A 476 4.62 0.46 16.51
C GLY A 476 4.76 1.97 16.66
N VAL A 477 3.65 2.66 16.94
CA VAL A 477 3.62 4.12 17.17
C VAL A 477 4.37 4.50 18.45
N GLN A 478 4.24 3.72 19.53
CA GLN A 478 5.00 3.96 20.75
C GLN A 478 6.52 3.92 20.48
N ARG A 479 6.99 2.94 19.71
CA ARG A 479 8.40 2.82 19.35
C ARG A 479 8.83 3.90 18.35
N LEU A 480 7.94 4.31 17.45
CA LEU A 480 8.15 5.45 16.56
C LEU A 480 8.35 6.74 17.37
N ALA A 481 7.57 6.95 18.43
CA ALA A 481 7.71 8.10 19.32
C ALA A 481 9.05 8.16 20.05
N GLN A 482 9.54 7.01 20.52
CA GLN A 482 10.88 6.90 21.10
C GLN A 482 11.97 7.31 20.10
N LEU A 483 11.87 6.82 18.86
CA LEU A 483 12.82 7.17 17.80
C LEU A 483 12.76 8.67 17.42
N ILE A 484 11.56 9.24 17.33
CA ILE A 484 11.40 10.68 17.06
C ILE A 484 12.06 11.52 18.15
N ALA A 485 11.94 11.12 19.43
CA ALA A 485 12.59 11.81 20.54
C ALA A 485 14.13 11.80 20.43
N GLU A 486 14.73 10.74 19.89
CA GLU A 486 16.18 10.65 19.65
C GLU A 486 16.67 11.55 18.50
N PHE A 487 15.83 11.78 17.49
CA PHE A 487 16.16 12.61 16.33
C PHE A 487 16.09 14.12 16.57
N ARG A 488 15.53 14.54 17.71
CA ARG A 488 15.39 15.96 18.04
C ARG A 488 16.74 16.56 18.43
N GLN A 489 17.21 17.50 17.62
CA GLN A 489 18.46 18.24 17.88
C GLN A 489 18.30 19.31 18.99
N GLN A 490 17.09 19.86 19.16
CA GLN A 490 16.77 20.80 20.24
C GLN A 490 15.74 20.18 21.19
N LYS A 491 16.18 19.88 22.41
CA LYS A 491 15.29 19.60 23.53
C LYS A 491 14.88 20.94 24.12
N ASP A 492 13.79 21.51 23.63
CA ASP A 492 13.17 22.66 24.29
C ASP A 492 12.71 22.20 25.68
N ARG A 493 13.50 22.55 26.70
CA ARG A 493 13.27 22.18 28.11
C ARG A 493 12.69 23.35 28.91
N ASN A 494 12.44 24.50 28.28
CA ASN A 494 11.86 25.65 28.95
C ASN A 494 10.34 25.68 28.72
N TRP A 495 9.60 24.97 29.59
CA TRP A 495 8.14 24.91 29.54
C TRP A 495 7.46 25.92 30.48
N GLY A 496 8.24 26.87 31.00
CA GLY A 496 7.81 27.85 31.99
C GLY A 496 7.88 27.34 33.43
N ARG A 497 7.10 27.99 34.30
CA ARG A 497 7.13 27.76 35.75
C ARG A 497 6.46 26.42 36.09
N ARG A 498 7.18 25.53 36.77
CA ARG A 498 6.62 24.30 37.36
C ARG A 498 5.68 24.66 38.52
N LEU A 499 4.48 24.08 38.51
CA LEU A 499 3.53 24.16 39.63
C LEU A 499 3.75 23.00 40.59
N THR A 500 3.72 23.28 41.89
CA THR A 500 3.93 22.31 42.97
C THR A 500 2.99 22.59 44.14
N GLY A 501 2.76 21.59 44.98
CA GLY A 501 1.96 21.70 46.21
C GLY A 501 0.59 22.36 46.03
N GLN A 502 0.28 23.34 46.89
CA GLN A 502 -1.02 24.01 46.92
C GLN A 502 -1.32 24.80 45.64
N ALA A 503 -0.31 25.41 45.01
CA ALA A 503 -0.50 26.16 43.76
C ALA A 503 -0.92 25.24 42.60
N LEU A 504 -0.41 23.99 42.59
CA LEU A 504 -0.86 22.99 41.63
C LEU A 504 -2.32 22.61 41.89
N LEU A 505 -2.69 22.33 43.15
CA LEU A 505 -4.05 21.95 43.52
C LEU A 505 -5.08 23.03 43.16
N GLU A 506 -4.80 24.28 43.52
CA GLU A 506 -5.67 25.43 43.20
C GLU A 506 -5.85 25.59 41.69
N PHE A 507 -4.77 25.42 40.93
CA PHE A 507 -4.79 25.52 39.48
C PHE A 507 -5.68 24.44 38.83
N VAL A 508 -5.47 23.16 39.15
CA VAL A 508 -6.20 22.07 38.48
C VAL A 508 -7.65 21.90 38.96
N SER A 509 -8.01 22.43 40.13
CA SER A 509 -9.32 22.16 40.75
C SER A 509 -10.52 22.72 39.99
N ASN A 510 -10.39 23.73 39.14
CA ASN A 510 -11.49 24.22 38.29
C ASN A 510 -10.97 24.67 36.92
N CYS A 511 -9.92 24.04 36.40
CA CYS A 511 -9.36 24.45 35.12
C CYS A 511 -10.11 23.85 33.95
N GLN A 512 -10.18 24.61 32.85
CA GLN A 512 -10.58 24.09 31.56
C GLN A 512 -9.43 24.21 30.56
N PHE A 513 -9.06 23.10 29.93
CA PHE A 513 -8.07 23.03 28.87
C PHE A 513 -8.75 23.03 27.50
N ILE A 514 -8.17 23.74 26.56
CA ILE A 514 -8.63 23.83 25.18
C ILE A 514 -7.41 23.64 24.27
N GLY A 515 -7.48 22.69 23.37
CA GLY A 515 -6.38 22.35 22.47
C GLY A 515 -6.87 21.80 21.15
N ARG A 516 -5.92 21.31 20.35
CA ARG A 516 -6.18 20.59 19.11
C ARG A 516 -5.45 19.26 19.14
N THR A 517 -6.08 18.22 18.60
CA THR A 517 -5.44 16.91 18.38
C THR A 517 -4.40 16.99 17.26
N VAL A 518 -3.63 15.92 17.02
CA VAL A 518 -2.68 15.89 15.89
C VAL A 518 -3.37 15.97 14.52
N PHE A 519 -4.69 15.76 14.48
CA PHE A 519 -5.55 15.87 13.30
C PHE A 519 -6.22 17.24 13.18
N GLY A 520 -5.85 18.21 14.04
CA GLY A 520 -6.41 19.55 14.02
C GLY A 520 -7.76 19.70 14.72
N ASP A 521 -8.42 18.60 15.10
CA ASP A 521 -9.73 18.63 15.76
C ASP A 521 -9.64 19.32 17.12
N PRO A 522 -10.55 20.26 17.42
CA PRO A 522 -10.57 20.94 18.71
C PRO A 522 -10.99 19.95 19.81
N TYR A 523 -10.38 20.09 20.98
CA TYR A 523 -10.83 19.38 22.18
C TYR A 523 -10.93 20.34 23.37
N ARG A 524 -11.79 19.99 24.31
CA ARG A 524 -11.96 20.67 25.60
C ARG A 524 -11.93 19.64 26.71
N ILE A 525 -11.16 19.91 27.75
CA ILE A 525 -11.15 19.11 28.98
C ILE A 525 -11.52 20.02 30.14
N ARG A 526 -12.50 19.63 30.95
CA ARG A 526 -12.89 20.34 32.17
C ARG A 526 -12.53 19.50 33.38
N LEU A 527 -11.75 20.07 34.28
CA LEU A 527 -11.45 19.50 35.59
C LEU A 527 -12.40 20.10 36.64
N LYS A 528 -12.86 19.27 37.57
CA LYS A 528 -13.66 19.69 38.72
C LYS A 528 -12.93 19.40 40.02
N ALA A 529 -13.24 20.19 41.06
CA ALA A 529 -12.56 20.14 42.35
C ALA A 529 -12.79 18.83 43.12
N ASP A 530 -13.83 18.07 42.74
CA ASP A 530 -14.13 16.74 43.28
C ASP A 530 -13.23 15.63 42.72
N GLY A 531 -12.26 15.97 41.87
CA GLY A 531 -11.37 15.01 41.22
C GLY A 531 -11.96 14.39 39.94
N SER A 532 -13.14 14.80 39.50
CA SER A 532 -13.70 14.34 38.21
C SER A 532 -13.22 15.20 37.04
N MET A 533 -13.14 14.59 35.85
CA MET A 533 -12.85 15.29 34.59
C MET A 533 -13.80 14.85 33.47
N GLN A 534 -14.08 15.79 32.57
CA GLN A 534 -14.93 15.59 31.40
C GLN A 534 -14.21 16.12 30.16
N GLY A 535 -14.23 15.34 29.09
CA GLY A 535 -13.58 15.65 27.82
C GLY A 535 -14.59 15.70 26.68
N TRP A 536 -14.39 16.63 25.76
CA TRP A 536 -15.11 16.75 24.48
C TRP A 536 -14.10 16.92 23.35
N GLU A 537 -14.31 16.23 22.22
CA GLU A 537 -13.46 16.30 21.03
C GLU A 537 -14.35 16.42 19.78
N GLY A 538 -13.93 17.27 18.85
CA GLY A 538 -14.61 17.54 17.58
C GLY A 538 -15.42 18.85 17.57
N HIS A 539 -15.84 19.27 16.38
CA HIS A 539 -16.48 20.57 16.15
C HIS A 539 -17.93 20.67 16.69
N GLN A 540 -18.55 19.54 17.05
CA GLN A 540 -19.89 19.45 17.66
C GLN A 540 -19.92 18.59 18.94
N ASP A 541 -18.80 18.49 19.67
CA ASP A 541 -18.70 17.66 20.88
C ASP A 541 -19.11 16.19 20.62
N GLU A 542 -18.81 15.67 19.41
CA GLU A 542 -19.25 14.36 18.90
C GLU A 542 -18.66 13.20 19.70
N LYS A 543 -17.46 13.39 20.25
CA LYS A 543 -16.80 12.43 21.12
C LYS A 543 -16.70 13.00 22.51
N GLN A 544 -17.12 12.21 23.50
CA GLN A 544 -17.10 12.58 24.90
C GLN A 544 -16.48 11.46 25.71
N ASP A 545 -15.71 11.83 26.73
CA ASP A 545 -15.20 10.89 27.71
C ASP A 545 -15.21 11.50 29.11
N THR A 546 -15.16 10.63 30.11
CA THR A 546 -15.07 11.02 31.51
C THR A 546 -13.90 10.32 32.17
N GLY A 547 -13.42 10.90 33.26
CA GLY A 547 -12.35 10.29 34.03
C GLY A 547 -12.17 10.93 35.39
N THR A 548 -11.07 10.56 36.03
CA THR A 548 -10.70 11.06 37.35
C THR A 548 -9.27 11.57 37.33
N TRP A 549 -9.00 12.59 38.15
CA TRP A 549 -7.68 13.14 38.39
C TRP A 549 -7.42 13.29 39.88
N TRP A 550 -6.15 13.20 40.28
CA TRP A 550 -5.72 13.43 41.66
C TRP A 550 -4.27 13.88 41.70
N LEU A 551 -3.83 14.36 42.86
CA LEU A 551 -2.43 14.69 43.10
C LEU A 551 -1.79 13.63 44.00
N LYS A 552 -0.56 13.28 43.68
CA LYS A 552 0.32 12.56 44.61
C LYS A 552 1.66 13.28 44.60
N GLU A 553 1.98 13.89 45.74
CA GLU A 553 3.11 14.84 45.86
C GLU A 553 2.95 15.99 44.85
N ASP A 554 3.97 16.26 44.04
CA ASP A 554 3.97 17.32 43.02
C ASP A 554 3.58 16.83 41.61
N ILE A 555 2.99 15.63 41.52
CA ILE A 555 2.60 15.00 40.27
C ILE A 555 1.07 14.96 40.14
N TRP A 556 0.57 15.46 39.01
CA TRP A 556 -0.83 15.39 38.62
C TRP A 556 -1.09 14.09 37.87
N TYR A 557 -1.92 13.23 38.46
CA TYR A 557 -2.36 11.97 37.86
C TYR A 557 -3.75 12.13 37.25
N ARG A 558 -3.96 11.48 36.11
CA ARG A 558 -5.27 11.33 35.48
C ARG A 558 -5.48 9.92 34.96
N GLN A 559 -6.75 9.53 34.88
CA GLN A 559 -7.19 8.32 34.21
C GLN A 559 -8.56 8.56 33.56
N TRP A 560 -8.62 8.37 32.25
CA TRP A 560 -9.87 8.39 31.46
C TRP A 560 -10.56 7.02 31.48
N GLN A 561 -11.83 6.95 31.08
CA GLN A 561 -12.49 5.68 30.85
C GLN A 561 -12.08 5.05 29.51
N ARG A 562 -11.88 5.85 28.46
CA ARG A 562 -11.61 5.35 27.10
C ARG A 562 -10.42 6.04 26.44
N TRP A 563 -10.32 7.36 26.52
CA TRP A 563 -9.24 8.14 25.93
C TRP A 563 -7.89 7.78 26.53
N SER A 564 -6.82 7.92 25.75
CA SER A 564 -5.47 7.52 26.13
C SER A 564 -5.42 6.07 26.64
N TYR A 565 -6.23 5.18 26.05
CA TYR A 565 -6.36 3.77 26.44
C TYR A 565 -6.79 3.52 27.90
N GLY A 566 -7.38 4.53 28.55
CA GLY A 566 -7.71 4.47 29.98
C GLY A 566 -6.49 4.30 30.89
N GLU A 567 -5.30 4.65 30.41
CA GLU A 567 -4.08 4.52 31.17
C GLU A 567 -4.01 5.51 32.34
N LEU A 568 -3.41 5.03 33.43
CA LEU A 568 -3.01 5.87 34.53
C LEU A 568 -1.75 6.65 34.13
N LEU A 569 -1.87 7.97 33.99
CA LEU A 569 -0.78 8.83 33.59
C LEU A 569 -0.50 9.90 34.63
N GLY A 570 0.76 10.07 35.02
CA GLY A 570 1.24 11.14 35.90
C GLY A 570 2.06 12.17 35.14
N PHE A 571 1.88 13.46 35.47
CA PHE A 571 2.52 14.58 34.80
C PHE A 571 3.03 15.62 35.80
N GLU A 572 4.20 16.19 35.51
CA GLU A 572 4.61 17.48 36.02
C GLU A 572 3.90 18.57 35.21
N ILE A 573 3.30 19.54 35.90
CA ILE A 573 2.57 20.64 35.26
C ILE A 573 3.46 21.87 35.22
N HIS A 574 3.72 22.35 34.01
CA HIS A 574 4.38 23.63 33.78
C HIS A 574 3.43 24.61 33.10
N ILE A 575 3.50 25.87 33.50
CA ILE A 575 2.70 26.94 32.90
C ILE A 575 3.60 28.03 32.32
N ASN A 576 3.23 28.49 31.12
CA ASN A 576 3.83 29.66 30.48
C ASN A 576 2.71 30.48 29.84
N ASP A 577 2.57 31.75 30.25
CA ASP A 577 1.43 32.60 29.90
C ASP A 577 0.09 31.88 30.12
N ASN A 578 -0.71 31.69 29.06
CA ASN A 578 -1.98 30.99 29.08
C ASN A 578 -1.89 29.53 28.55
N ARG A 579 -0.69 28.94 28.59
CA ARG A 579 -0.43 27.56 28.13
C ARG A 579 -0.02 26.66 29.27
N ILE A 580 -0.59 25.46 29.28
CA ILE A 580 -0.20 24.35 30.13
C ILE A 580 0.66 23.38 29.32
N HIS A 581 1.71 22.85 29.96
CA HIS A 581 2.58 21.82 29.41
C HIS A 581 2.56 20.62 30.37
N TRP A 582 2.24 19.45 29.83
CA TRP A 582 2.29 18.18 30.56
C TRP A 582 3.61 17.49 30.30
N VAL A 583 4.41 17.31 31.34
CA VAL A 583 5.76 16.76 31.25
C VAL A 583 5.81 15.42 31.97
N ARG A 584 6.41 14.40 31.33
CA ARG A 584 6.62 13.08 31.94
C ARG A 584 8.02 12.60 31.59
N ASP A 585 8.74 12.06 32.57
CA ASP A 585 10.09 11.52 32.39
C ASP A 585 11.09 12.52 31.77
N GLY A 586 10.89 13.83 32.02
CA GLY A 586 11.72 14.90 31.50
C GLY A 586 11.50 15.23 30.01
N GLU A 587 10.38 14.79 29.43
CA GLU A 587 9.96 15.11 28.06
C GLU A 587 8.53 15.66 28.03
N LEU A 588 8.24 16.53 27.06
CA LEU A 588 6.90 17.08 26.85
C LEU A 588 6.00 15.97 26.29
N VAL A 589 4.85 15.75 26.92
CA VAL A 589 3.84 14.79 26.44
C VAL A 589 2.74 15.48 25.66
N ASP A 590 2.30 16.66 26.08
CA ASP A 590 1.27 17.45 25.39
C ASP A 590 1.31 18.91 25.88
N ALA A 591 0.64 19.82 25.17
CA ALA A 591 0.41 21.20 25.59
C ALA A 591 -0.94 21.74 25.12
N ALA A 592 -1.62 22.52 25.96
CA ALA A 592 -2.90 23.13 25.64
C ALA A 592 -2.98 24.58 26.13
N PHE A 593 -3.99 25.31 25.67
CA PHE A 593 -4.41 26.54 26.34
C PHE A 593 -5.25 26.18 27.55
N PHE A 594 -5.19 26.99 28.59
CA PHE A 594 -6.07 26.84 29.73
C PHE A 594 -6.92 28.10 29.95
N THR A 595 -8.02 27.93 30.66
CA THR A 595 -8.90 29.00 31.12
C THR A 595 -9.32 28.66 32.54
N ILE A 596 -9.28 29.65 33.42
CA ILE A 596 -9.78 29.55 34.79
C ILE A 596 -11.15 30.23 34.76
N PRO A 597 -12.27 29.49 34.87
CA PRO A 597 -13.59 30.09 35.02
C PRO A 597 -13.60 31.00 36.26
N GLU A 598 -14.19 32.19 36.13
CA GLU A 598 -14.40 33.12 37.25
C GLU A 598 -15.22 32.52 38.39
#